data_AF-A0A954G9T0-F1
#
_entry.id   AF-A0A954G9T0-F1
#
_cell.length_a   1.000
_cell.length_b   1.000
_cell.length_c   1.000
_cell.angle_alpha   90.00
_cell.angle_beta   90.00
_cell.angle_gamma   90.00
#
_symmetry.space_group_name_H-M   'P 1'
#
loop_
_entity.id
_entity.type
_entity.pdbx_description
1 polymer ?
#
loop_
_entity_poly.entity_id
_entity_poly.type
_entity_poly.pdbx_seq_one_letter_code
_entity_poly.pdbx_strand_id
1 'polypeptide(L)'
;RHRFPASINSKQPEAEIRREGQKIFYNVKKEETVSRRVLDQETGFIFETYYQSYPKQYEQAKLYFAPVKLANGLILPGMQIHWKALAGELQILEAVVIEKTEILSPVPVDAFSIALPAGTEIVDTRQLPENISYTAGNQMSKRVLRGPVNDFATYLRRHPYFSHEMQTDPQLGRYAPKLEPALWLTTEGPTAAPDLNGNVALIHFWGTRNPSSLDQLSEMNSAYDKYADQPVVLIGFHDWAISPSQLQEFATQQELKYMLAIVHRPEEAGWFGKTIQNFRVRELPQTAVIDQQGNLTFTGTLPEALQKVDELLEEKK
;
A
#
# COMPACT_ATOMS: atom_id res chain seq x y z
N ARG A 1 -15.35 14.02 8.49
CA ARG A 1 -15.16 13.82 7.03
C ARG A 1 -13.67 13.59 6.79
N HIS A 2 -13.26 12.33 6.62
CA HIS A 2 -11.87 11.97 6.33
C HIS A 2 -11.48 12.58 4.98
N ARG A 3 -10.50 13.49 4.99
CA ARG A 3 -9.88 14.01 3.76
C ARG A 3 -8.76 13.05 3.42
N PHE A 4 -8.97 12.25 2.38
CA PHE A 4 -7.90 11.41 1.83
C PHE A 4 -6.85 12.30 1.16
N PRO A 5 -5.55 12.02 1.34
CA PRO A 5 -4.51 12.65 0.53
C PRO A 5 -4.72 12.25 -0.93
N ALA A 6 -4.45 13.19 -1.84
CA ALA A 6 -4.56 12.93 -3.27
C ALA A 6 -3.52 11.87 -3.70
N SER A 7 -3.86 11.01 -4.67
CA SER A 7 -2.91 9.98 -5.13
C SER A 7 -1.67 10.63 -5.73
N ILE A 8 -0.51 9.97 -5.60
CA ILE A 8 0.78 10.47 -6.09
C ILE A 8 0.74 10.77 -7.61
N ASN A 9 -0.15 10.09 -8.34
CA ASN A 9 -0.35 10.25 -9.79
C ASN A 9 -1.49 11.19 -10.18
N SER A 10 -2.13 11.87 -9.22
CA SER A 10 -3.19 12.82 -9.54
C SER A 10 -2.61 14.07 -10.21
N LYS A 11 -3.04 14.36 -11.44
CA LYS A 11 -2.72 15.63 -12.11
C LYS A 11 -3.17 16.78 -11.20
N GLN A 12 -2.24 17.69 -10.89
CA GLN A 12 -2.60 18.92 -10.18
C GLN A 12 -3.73 19.62 -10.94
N PRO A 13 -4.79 20.06 -10.24
CA PRO A 13 -5.88 20.75 -10.92
C PRO A 13 -5.32 22.04 -11.55
N GLU A 14 -5.62 22.24 -12.84
CA GLU A 14 -5.33 23.52 -13.50
C GLU A 14 -6.07 24.63 -12.75
N ALA A 15 -5.31 25.54 -12.17
CA ALA A 15 -5.82 26.64 -11.37
C ALA A 15 -5.38 27.96 -11.99
N GLU A 16 -6.34 28.87 -12.18
CA GLU A 16 -6.07 30.26 -12.51
C GLU A 16 -5.73 30.98 -11.20
N ILE A 17 -4.48 31.42 -11.07
CA ILE A 17 -4.04 32.24 -9.94
C ILE A 17 -3.77 33.64 -10.47
N ARG A 18 -4.45 34.64 -9.91
CA ARG A 18 -4.23 36.04 -10.27
C ARG A 18 -4.18 36.93 -9.04
N ARG A 19 -3.42 38.01 -9.14
CA ARG A 19 -3.25 38.98 -8.07
C ARG A 19 -3.75 40.35 -8.53
N GLU A 20 -4.63 40.96 -7.77
CA GLU A 20 -5.11 42.31 -8.00
C GLU A 20 -4.95 43.10 -6.69
N GLY A 21 -3.95 43.99 -6.65
CA GLY A 21 -3.57 44.70 -5.42
C GLY A 21 -3.17 43.73 -4.29
N GLN A 22 -3.85 43.85 -3.14
CA GLN A 22 -3.65 43.01 -1.96
C GLN A 22 -4.49 41.71 -1.97
N LYS A 23 -5.22 41.44 -3.06
CA LYS A 23 -6.06 40.25 -3.18
C LYS A 23 -5.45 39.24 -4.12
N ILE A 24 -5.47 37.98 -3.69
CA ILE A 24 -5.10 36.82 -4.50
C ILE A 24 -6.37 36.03 -4.80
N PHE A 25 -6.64 35.82 -6.07
CA PHE A 25 -7.73 34.98 -6.55
C PHE A 25 -7.15 33.65 -6.99
N TYR A 26 -7.78 32.58 -6.54
CA TYR A 26 -7.49 31.21 -6.91
C TYR A 26 -8.78 30.59 -7.44
N ASN A 27 -8.88 30.40 -8.76
CA ASN A 27 -10.04 29.81 -9.40
C ASN A 27 -9.68 28.44 -9.98
N VAL A 28 -10.53 27.45 -9.75
CA VAL A 28 -10.45 26.15 -10.42
C VAL A 28 -11.80 25.90 -11.06
N LYS A 29 -11.79 25.62 -12.36
CA LYS A 29 -12.98 25.28 -13.13
C LYS A 29 -12.78 23.91 -13.79
N LYS A 30 -13.73 23.01 -13.59
CA LYS A 30 -13.87 21.73 -14.30
C LYS A 30 -15.24 21.71 -14.97
N GLU A 31 -15.52 20.68 -15.78
CA GLU A 31 -16.78 20.55 -16.54
C GLU A 31 -18.04 20.78 -15.68
N GLU A 32 -18.07 20.23 -14.46
CA GLU A 32 -19.24 20.30 -13.59
C GLU A 32 -19.01 21.04 -12.26
N THR A 33 -17.79 21.53 -12.01
CA THR A 33 -17.45 22.16 -10.72
C THR A 33 -16.68 23.45 -10.90
N VAL A 34 -17.00 24.43 -10.06
CA VAL A 34 -16.29 25.70 -9.96
C VAL A 34 -15.93 25.90 -8.51
N SER A 35 -14.66 26.17 -8.23
CA SER A 35 -14.22 26.60 -6.92
C SER A 35 -13.44 27.90 -7.04
N ARG A 36 -13.67 28.80 -6.10
CA ARG A 36 -13.00 30.10 -6.03
C ARG A 36 -12.56 30.34 -4.60
N ARG A 37 -11.33 30.81 -4.44
CA ARG A 37 -10.83 31.38 -3.20
C ARG A 37 -10.33 32.78 -3.45
N VAL A 38 -10.67 33.69 -2.56
CA VAL A 38 -10.16 35.07 -2.54
C VAL A 38 -9.46 35.26 -1.21
N LEU A 39 -8.17 35.54 -1.25
CA LEU A 39 -7.33 35.77 -0.09
C LEU A 39 -6.95 37.25 -0.06
N ASP A 40 -7.37 37.95 0.97
CA ASP A 40 -7.02 39.34 1.20
C ASP A 40 -5.81 39.40 2.16
N GLN A 41 -4.67 39.87 1.66
CA GLN A 41 -3.41 39.84 2.41
C GLN A 41 -3.35 40.87 3.55
N GLU A 42 -4.13 41.94 3.46
CA GLU A 42 -4.15 43.01 4.45
C GLU A 42 -5.02 42.62 5.64
N THR A 43 -6.21 42.11 5.34
CA THR A 43 -7.20 41.76 6.36
C THR A 43 -7.14 40.30 6.80
N GLY A 44 -6.38 39.44 6.10
CA GLY A 44 -6.41 37.99 6.34
C GLY A 44 -7.77 37.35 6.03
N PHE A 45 -8.68 38.09 5.39
CA PHE A 45 -9.99 37.59 5.00
C PHE A 45 -9.84 36.54 3.90
N ILE A 46 -10.54 35.42 4.09
CA ILE A 46 -10.62 34.35 3.11
C ILE A 46 -12.09 34.17 2.74
N PHE A 47 -12.37 34.20 1.45
CA PHE A 47 -13.67 33.81 0.90
C PHE A 47 -13.49 32.60 0.01
N GLU A 48 -14.19 31.51 0.33
CA GLU A 48 -14.24 30.31 -0.48
C GLU A 48 -15.66 30.11 -1.00
N THR A 49 -15.80 29.86 -2.28
CA THR A 49 -17.05 29.33 -2.87
C THR A 49 -16.77 28.07 -3.64
N TYR A 50 -17.74 27.18 -3.62
CA TYR A 50 -17.73 25.99 -4.45
C TYR A 50 -19.14 25.75 -4.96
N TYR A 51 -19.24 25.50 -6.25
CA TYR A 51 -20.47 25.22 -6.97
C TYR A 51 -20.28 23.95 -7.79
N GLN A 52 -21.29 23.09 -7.77
CA GLN A 52 -21.33 21.87 -8.57
C GLN A 52 -22.70 21.73 -9.23
N SER A 53 -22.73 21.68 -10.57
CA SER A 53 -23.98 21.69 -11.35
C SER A 53 -24.71 20.34 -11.35
N TYR A 54 -23.99 19.21 -11.33
CA TYR A 54 -24.57 17.86 -11.42
C TYR A 54 -23.95 16.91 -10.37
N PRO A 55 -24.68 15.92 -9.81
CA PRO A 55 -26.10 15.59 -10.00
C PRO A 55 -27.08 16.34 -9.07
N LYS A 56 -26.63 17.24 -8.19
CA LYS A 56 -27.52 17.81 -7.13
C LYS A 56 -27.50 19.34 -6.97
N GLN A 57 -26.90 20.11 -7.90
CA GLN A 57 -26.78 21.58 -7.77
C GLN A 57 -26.33 21.99 -6.36
N TYR A 58 -25.12 21.56 -5.99
CA TYR A 58 -24.59 21.74 -4.65
C TYR A 58 -23.77 23.02 -4.59
N GLU A 59 -24.11 23.88 -3.64
CA GLU A 59 -23.38 25.11 -3.37
C GLU A 59 -22.85 25.08 -1.95
N GLN A 60 -21.65 25.59 -1.76
CA GLN A 60 -21.15 25.93 -0.43
C GLN A 60 -20.34 27.22 -0.52
N ALA A 61 -20.39 27.97 0.57
CA ALA A 61 -19.50 29.09 0.74
C ALA A 61 -19.01 29.16 2.18
N LYS A 62 -17.79 29.66 2.32
CA LYS A 62 -17.13 29.88 3.60
C LYS A 62 -16.51 31.26 3.59
N LEU A 63 -16.83 32.02 4.62
CA LEU A 63 -16.33 33.36 4.85
C LEU A 63 -15.58 33.35 6.17
N TYR A 64 -14.38 33.92 6.15
CA TYR A 64 -13.51 34.02 7.31
C TYR A 64 -13.29 35.49 7.65
N PHE A 65 -13.78 35.94 8.80
CA PHE A 65 -13.80 37.34 9.22
C PHE A 65 -13.06 37.57 10.54
N ALA A 66 -13.05 38.83 10.98
CA ALA A 66 -12.55 39.27 12.27
C ALA A 66 -11.12 38.78 12.54
N PRO A 67 -10.14 39.19 11.71
CA PRO A 67 -8.77 38.72 11.85
C PRO A 67 -8.21 39.08 13.23
N VAL A 68 -7.65 38.08 13.90
CA VAL A 68 -6.91 38.25 15.14
C VAL A 68 -5.43 38.08 14.83
N LYS A 69 -4.66 39.14 15.02
CA LYS A 69 -3.20 39.11 14.89
C LYS A 69 -2.58 38.71 16.22
N LEU A 70 -1.82 37.64 16.22
CA LEU A 70 -1.13 37.11 17.38
C LEU A 70 0.26 37.76 17.52
N ALA A 71 0.85 37.69 18.71
CA ALA A 71 2.12 38.34 19.03
C ALA A 71 3.29 37.88 18.14
N ASN A 72 3.23 36.64 17.63
CA ASN A 72 4.23 36.08 16.70
C ASN A 72 3.98 36.47 15.22
N GLY A 73 3.02 37.34 14.94
CA GLY A 73 2.69 37.80 13.59
C GLY A 73 1.72 36.92 12.81
N LEU A 74 1.28 35.77 13.37
CA LEU A 74 0.24 34.93 12.75
C LEU A 74 -1.11 35.67 12.76
N ILE A 75 -1.83 35.61 11.64
CA ILE A 75 -3.19 36.14 11.52
C ILE A 75 -4.16 34.96 11.39
N LEU A 76 -5.13 34.87 12.30
CA LEU A 76 -6.16 33.84 12.28
C LEU A 76 -7.55 34.48 12.13
N PRO A 77 -8.51 33.80 11.49
CA PRO A 77 -9.87 34.30 11.43
C PRO A 77 -10.58 34.12 12.77
N GLY A 78 -11.05 35.21 13.37
CA GLY A 78 -11.82 35.19 14.63
C GLY A 78 -13.28 34.77 14.44
N MET A 79 -13.77 34.69 13.20
CA MET A 79 -15.10 34.17 12.89
C MET A 79 -15.11 33.45 11.55
N GLN A 80 -15.88 32.37 11.46
CA GLN A 80 -16.19 31.65 10.24
C GLN A 80 -17.70 31.56 10.05
N ILE A 81 -18.19 31.98 8.89
CA ILE A 81 -19.57 31.71 8.47
C ILE A 81 -19.52 30.74 7.29
N HIS A 82 -20.26 29.65 7.38
CA HIS A 82 -20.30 28.60 6.39
C HIS A 82 -21.73 28.22 6.10
N TRP A 83 -22.08 28.11 4.82
CA TRP A 83 -23.37 27.55 4.44
C TRP A 83 -23.25 26.57 3.29
N LYS A 84 -24.25 25.71 3.19
CA LYS A 84 -24.44 24.77 2.09
C LYS A 84 -25.86 24.85 1.59
N ALA A 85 -26.02 24.93 0.28
CA ALA A 85 -27.30 24.81 -0.38
C ALA A 85 -27.31 23.59 -1.32
N LEU A 86 -28.47 22.97 -1.48
CA LEU A 86 -28.71 21.88 -2.41
C LEU A 86 -29.96 22.22 -3.21
N ALA A 87 -29.86 22.25 -4.54
CA ALA A 87 -30.97 22.66 -5.41
C ALA A 87 -31.61 24.01 -5.01
N GLY A 88 -30.78 24.97 -4.58
CA GLY A 88 -31.21 26.30 -4.12
C GLY A 88 -31.75 26.36 -2.69
N GLU A 89 -31.91 25.22 -2.01
CA GLU A 89 -32.39 25.19 -0.62
C GLU A 89 -31.23 25.15 0.38
N LEU A 90 -31.25 26.06 1.36
CA LEU A 90 -30.27 26.10 2.45
C LEU A 90 -30.40 24.85 3.33
N GLN A 91 -29.35 24.03 3.35
CA GLN A 91 -29.30 22.79 4.15
C GLN A 91 -28.60 23.01 5.49
N ILE A 92 -27.51 23.78 5.48
CA ILE A 92 -26.68 24.03 6.66
C ILE A 92 -26.26 25.49 6.64
N LEU A 93 -26.38 26.15 7.80
CA LEU A 93 -25.76 27.42 8.11
C LEU A 93 -25.05 27.27 9.46
N GLU A 94 -23.74 27.48 9.45
CA GLU A 94 -22.87 27.39 10.61
C GLU A 94 -22.14 28.73 10.77
N ALA A 95 -22.24 29.33 11.95
CA ALA A 95 -21.43 30.46 12.35
C ALA A 95 -20.58 30.05 13.55
N VAL A 96 -19.26 30.13 13.41
CA VAL A 96 -18.29 29.79 14.45
C VAL A 96 -17.54 31.06 14.81
N VAL A 97 -17.57 31.45 16.08
CA VAL A 97 -16.78 32.56 16.61
C VAL A 97 -15.66 31.97 17.45
N ILE A 98 -14.43 32.40 17.20
CA ILE A 98 -13.27 32.04 18.00
C ILE A 98 -13.11 33.09 19.10
N GLU A 99 -13.59 32.76 20.30
CA GLU A 99 -13.55 33.68 21.45
C GLU A 99 -12.13 33.89 21.98
N LYS A 100 -11.30 32.84 21.92
CA LYS A 100 -9.93 32.86 22.42
C LYS A 100 -9.05 31.95 21.57
N THR A 101 -7.87 32.47 21.21
CA THR A 101 -6.79 31.65 20.66
C THR A 101 -5.59 31.77 21.58
N GLU A 102 -5.10 30.63 22.06
CA GLU A 102 -3.84 30.56 22.78
C GLU A 102 -2.84 29.76 21.96
N ILE A 103 -1.72 30.39 21.62
CA ILE A 103 -0.55 29.64 21.19
C ILE A 103 0.09 29.13 22.46
N LEU A 104 -0.16 27.86 22.79
CA LEU A 104 0.62 27.18 23.80
C LEU A 104 2.09 27.28 23.35
N SER A 105 2.98 27.68 24.26
CA SER A 105 4.44 27.74 24.07
C SER A 105 4.90 26.58 23.19
N PRO A 106 5.94 26.73 22.32
CA PRO A 106 6.42 25.63 21.49
C PRO A 106 6.47 24.40 22.37
N VAL A 107 5.53 23.49 22.10
CA VAL A 107 5.31 22.30 22.90
C VAL A 107 6.68 21.65 22.85
N PRO A 108 7.44 21.62 23.97
CA PRO A 108 8.78 21.07 23.88
C PRO A 108 8.59 19.65 23.34
N VAL A 109 9.58 19.13 22.60
CA VAL A 109 9.42 17.88 21.83
C VAL A 109 8.90 16.73 22.73
N ASP A 110 9.07 16.89 24.04
CA ASP A 110 8.65 16.04 25.14
C ASP A 110 7.32 16.43 25.85
N ALA A 111 6.57 17.47 25.45
CA ALA A 111 5.30 17.80 26.10
C ALA A 111 4.12 16.88 25.70
N PHE A 112 4.37 15.94 24.78
CA PHE A 112 3.54 14.74 24.62
C PHE A 112 4.17 13.48 25.26
N SER A 113 5.29 13.63 25.94
CA SER A 113 5.99 12.58 26.69
C SER A 113 5.41 12.51 28.11
N ILE A 114 4.22 11.94 28.20
CA ILE A 114 3.64 11.55 29.48
C ILE A 114 4.42 10.32 29.98
N ALA A 115 4.97 10.41 31.19
CA ALA A 115 5.53 9.24 31.86
C ALA A 115 4.38 8.24 32.12
N LEU A 116 4.35 7.14 31.38
CA LEU A 116 3.35 6.10 31.59
C LEU A 116 3.79 5.22 32.76
N PRO A 117 2.99 5.07 33.82
CA PRO A 117 3.36 4.25 34.96
C PRO A 117 3.46 2.77 34.59
N ALA A 118 4.19 2.00 35.42
CA ALA A 118 4.15 0.54 35.34
C ALA A 118 2.70 0.05 35.55
N GLY A 119 2.27 -0.92 34.76
CA GLY A 119 0.91 -1.43 34.75
C GLY A 119 -0.01 -0.78 33.73
N THR A 120 0.41 0.27 33.02
CA THR A 120 -0.38 0.84 31.92
C THR A 120 -0.56 -0.18 30.80
N GLU A 121 -1.81 -0.48 30.45
CA GLU A 121 -2.17 -1.24 29.26
C GLU A 121 -2.19 -0.32 28.04
N ILE A 122 -1.43 -0.68 27.01
CA ILE A 122 -1.38 -0.02 25.72
C ILE A 122 -2.19 -0.89 24.75
N VAL A 123 -3.18 -0.27 24.12
CA VAL A 123 -3.96 -0.88 23.04
C VAL A 123 -3.60 -0.16 21.75
N ASP A 124 -3.01 -0.88 20.79
CA ASP A 124 -2.64 -0.33 19.48
C ASP A 124 -3.52 -0.92 18.38
N THR A 125 -4.26 -0.03 17.69
CA THR A 125 -5.27 -0.34 16.68
C THR A 125 -4.88 0.09 15.27
N ARG A 126 -3.64 0.59 15.07
CA ARG A 126 -3.19 1.19 13.79
C ARG A 126 -3.22 0.24 12.58
N GLN A 127 -3.32 -1.06 12.80
CA GLN A 127 -3.34 -2.10 11.75
C GLN A 127 -4.74 -2.65 11.46
N LEU A 128 -5.78 -2.18 12.16
CA LEU A 128 -7.13 -2.66 11.91
C LEU A 128 -7.72 -1.96 10.68
N PRO A 129 -8.25 -2.69 9.68
CA PRO A 129 -8.97 -2.08 8.57
C PRO A 129 -10.19 -1.31 9.10
N GLU A 130 -10.63 -0.29 8.36
CA GLU A 130 -11.72 0.63 8.75
C GLU A 130 -13.06 -0.10 9.04
N ASN A 131 -13.19 -1.38 8.66
CA ASN A 131 -14.41 -2.18 8.72
C ASN A 131 -14.17 -3.49 9.50
N ILE A 132 -14.33 -3.50 10.83
CA ILE A 132 -14.24 -4.74 11.62
C ILE A 132 -15.64 -5.30 11.92
N SER A 133 -15.91 -6.51 11.45
CA SER A 133 -16.78 -7.46 12.15
C SER A 133 -15.93 -8.26 13.14
N TYR A 134 -16.33 -8.32 14.40
CA TYR A 134 -15.61 -8.90 15.55
C TYR A 134 -15.33 -10.42 15.47
N THR A 135 -15.53 -11.06 14.32
CA THR A 135 -15.58 -12.53 14.18
C THR A 135 -14.35 -13.16 13.53
N ALA A 136 -13.39 -12.40 13.00
CA ALA A 136 -12.24 -12.96 12.28
C ALA A 136 -10.91 -12.39 12.80
N GLY A 137 -10.31 -13.02 13.82
CA GLY A 137 -8.86 -13.04 14.11
C GLY A 137 -8.10 -11.73 14.36
N ASN A 138 -8.67 -10.57 14.06
CA ASN A 138 -8.04 -9.26 14.13
C ASN A 138 -8.07 -8.76 15.57
N GLN A 139 -7.19 -9.32 16.40
CA GLN A 139 -7.09 -8.90 17.80
C GLN A 139 -6.31 -7.59 17.90
N MET A 140 -6.88 -6.62 18.64
CA MET A 140 -6.16 -5.44 19.08
C MET A 140 -4.90 -5.87 19.83
N SER A 141 -3.73 -5.32 19.48
CA SER A 141 -2.53 -5.65 20.23
C SER A 141 -2.58 -4.95 21.60
N LYS A 142 -2.42 -5.75 22.66
CA LYS A 142 -2.44 -5.28 24.05
C LYS A 142 -1.08 -5.54 24.68
N ARG A 143 -0.48 -4.53 25.31
CA ARG A 143 0.77 -4.67 26.05
C ARG A 143 0.71 -3.92 27.35
N VAL A 144 1.17 -4.54 28.43
CA VAL A 144 1.28 -3.89 29.73
C VAL A 144 2.71 -3.43 29.93
N LEU A 145 2.90 -2.14 30.21
CA LEU A 145 4.21 -1.60 30.55
C LEU A 145 4.68 -2.18 31.88
N ARG A 146 5.89 -2.74 31.90
CA ARG A 146 6.48 -3.33 33.11
C ARG A 146 7.30 -2.34 33.94
N GLY A 147 7.49 -1.11 33.44
CA GLY A 147 8.25 -0.05 34.09
C GLY A 147 7.84 1.32 33.53
N PRO A 148 8.20 2.43 34.21
CA PRO A 148 7.86 3.76 33.75
C PRO A 148 8.54 4.08 32.42
N VAL A 149 7.77 4.62 31.46
CA VAL A 149 8.27 5.03 30.15
C VAL A 149 8.16 6.53 30.01
N ASN A 150 9.29 7.24 29.98
CA ASN A 150 9.32 8.70 29.93
C ASN A 150 9.05 9.26 28.54
N ASP A 151 9.39 8.55 27.47
CA ASP A 151 9.14 8.98 26.08
C ASP A 151 8.54 7.81 25.30
N PHE A 152 7.23 7.85 25.11
CA PHE A 152 6.49 6.79 24.45
C PHE A 152 6.85 6.64 22.97
N ALA A 153 7.13 7.74 22.27
CA ALA A 153 7.51 7.71 20.85
C ALA A 153 8.90 7.08 20.67
N THR A 154 9.87 7.45 21.51
CA THR A 154 11.19 6.79 21.53
C THR A 154 11.09 5.34 21.99
N TYR A 155 10.23 5.05 22.96
CA TYR A 155 9.98 3.68 23.41
C TYR A 155 9.41 2.82 22.28
N LEU A 156 8.42 3.29 21.53
CA LEU A 156 7.88 2.59 20.36
C LEU A 156 8.92 2.45 19.23
N ARG A 157 9.83 3.42 19.04
CA ARG A 157 10.93 3.29 18.06
C ARG A 157 11.99 2.27 18.46
N ARG A 158 12.30 2.17 19.76
CA ARG A 158 13.27 1.20 20.31
C ARG A 158 12.68 -0.19 20.52
N HIS A 159 11.36 -0.25 20.67
CA HIS A 159 10.57 -1.47 20.78
C HIS A 159 9.54 -1.46 19.65
N PRO A 160 10.00 -1.42 18.38
CA PRO A 160 9.08 -1.47 17.25
C PRO A 160 8.20 -2.70 17.41
N TYR A 161 6.94 -2.52 17.05
CA TYR A 161 5.99 -3.61 17.09
C TYR A 161 6.48 -4.73 16.15
N PHE A 162 6.99 -5.82 16.72
CA PHE A 162 7.12 -7.08 16.04
C PHE A 162 5.74 -7.75 16.04
N SER A 163 4.95 -7.58 14.97
CA SER A 163 3.89 -8.57 14.68
C SER A 163 4.53 -9.83 14.12
N HIS A 164 3.93 -10.98 14.40
CA HIS A 164 4.14 -12.19 13.61
C HIS A 164 3.88 -11.95 12.10
N GLU A 165 3.04 -10.97 11.75
CA GLU A 165 2.77 -10.55 10.37
C GLU A 165 3.90 -9.72 9.72
N MET A 166 4.69 -8.96 10.47
CA MET A 166 5.91 -8.32 9.92
C MET A 166 7.03 -9.33 9.63
N GLN A 167 6.88 -10.57 10.11
CA GLN A 167 7.71 -11.71 9.73
C GLN A 167 7.27 -12.36 8.40
N THR A 168 6.11 -11.99 7.84
CA THR A 168 5.49 -12.71 6.70
C THR A 168 5.30 -11.88 5.44
N ASP A 169 5.74 -10.62 5.40
CA ASP A 169 5.87 -9.91 4.13
C ASP A 169 7.25 -10.20 3.52
N PRO A 170 7.30 -10.76 2.30
CA PRO A 170 8.55 -11.00 1.61
C PRO A 170 9.32 -9.69 1.45
N GLN A 171 10.53 -9.63 2.03
CA GLN A 171 11.39 -8.46 1.94
C GLN A 171 12.50 -8.72 0.92
N LEU A 172 12.70 -7.76 0.02
CA LEU A 172 13.84 -7.81 -0.90
C LEU A 172 15.16 -7.72 -0.12
N GLY A 173 16.15 -8.52 -0.51
CA GLY A 173 17.44 -8.65 0.16
C GLY A 173 17.42 -9.48 1.45
N ARG A 174 16.31 -10.15 1.77
CA ARG A 174 16.20 -11.12 2.87
C ARG A 174 15.94 -12.51 2.34
N TYR A 175 16.22 -13.53 3.15
CA TYR A 175 15.89 -14.92 2.84
C TYR A 175 14.47 -15.05 2.31
N ALA A 176 14.34 -15.71 1.17
CA ALA A 176 13.05 -15.92 0.53
C ALA A 176 12.11 -16.74 1.43
N PRO A 177 10.78 -16.52 1.34
CA PRO A 177 9.83 -17.40 1.99
C PRO A 177 10.08 -18.86 1.59
N LYS A 178 9.92 -19.78 2.55
CA LYS A 178 10.16 -21.20 2.32
C LYS A 178 9.22 -21.74 1.23
N LEU A 179 9.79 -22.44 0.24
CA LEU A 179 9.04 -23.10 -0.81
C LEU A 179 8.49 -24.44 -0.30
N GLU A 180 7.19 -24.47 0.03
CA GLU A 180 6.51 -25.67 0.57
C GLU A 180 5.32 -26.10 -0.30
N PRO A 181 5.55 -26.52 -1.57
CA PRO A 181 4.46 -27.02 -2.39
C PRO A 181 3.94 -28.36 -1.86
N ALA A 182 2.73 -28.72 -2.28
CA ALA A 182 2.17 -30.03 -2.02
C ALA A 182 2.92 -31.13 -2.77
N LEU A 183 3.40 -30.84 -3.98
CA LEU A 183 4.17 -31.79 -4.79
C LEU A 183 5.06 -31.06 -5.80
N TRP A 184 6.27 -31.59 -6.01
CA TRP A 184 7.19 -31.21 -7.09
C TRP A 184 7.05 -32.16 -8.26
N LEU A 185 7.11 -31.65 -9.49
CA LEU A 185 6.79 -32.39 -10.71
C LEU A 185 7.71 -31.98 -11.87
N THR A 186 7.91 -32.90 -12.80
CA THR A 186 8.31 -32.64 -14.18
C THR A 186 7.24 -33.21 -15.12
N THR A 187 7.45 -33.10 -16.43
CA THR A 187 6.63 -33.80 -17.44
C THR A 187 6.65 -35.32 -17.28
N GLU A 188 7.74 -35.88 -16.73
CA GLU A 188 7.90 -37.31 -16.46
C GLU A 188 7.16 -37.78 -15.19
N GLY A 189 6.83 -36.85 -14.29
CA GLY A 189 6.04 -37.12 -13.09
C GLY A 189 6.61 -36.49 -11.82
N PRO A 190 6.17 -36.96 -10.65
CA PRO A 190 6.64 -36.45 -9.35
C PRO A 190 8.15 -36.58 -9.20
N THR A 191 8.77 -35.56 -8.62
CA THR A 191 10.23 -35.48 -8.45
C THR A 191 10.58 -34.89 -7.07
N ALA A 192 11.88 -34.89 -6.74
CA ALA A 192 12.38 -34.22 -5.55
C ALA A 192 12.43 -32.70 -5.74
N ALA A 193 12.48 -31.95 -4.63
CA ALA A 193 12.68 -30.51 -4.69
C ALA A 193 14.00 -30.16 -5.41
N PRO A 194 14.04 -29.09 -6.23
CA PRO A 194 15.26 -28.64 -6.86
C PRO A 194 16.26 -28.11 -5.82
N ASP A 195 17.56 -28.27 -6.10
CA ASP A 195 18.61 -27.66 -5.28
C ASP A 195 18.80 -26.19 -5.68
N LEU A 196 18.50 -25.30 -4.74
CA LEU A 196 18.64 -23.85 -4.94
C LEU A 196 19.97 -23.31 -4.41
N ASN A 197 20.77 -24.13 -3.73
CA ASN A 197 22.01 -23.65 -3.12
C ASN A 197 23.02 -23.23 -4.19
N GLY A 198 23.40 -21.95 -4.21
CA GLY A 198 24.34 -21.42 -5.18
C GLY A 198 23.75 -21.13 -6.56
N ASN A 199 22.45 -21.36 -6.77
CA ASN A 199 21.72 -21.09 -8.02
C ASN A 199 20.80 -19.88 -7.85
N VAL A 200 20.63 -19.10 -8.92
CA VAL A 200 19.55 -18.11 -9.00
C VAL A 200 18.25 -18.87 -9.26
N ALA A 201 17.17 -18.59 -8.54
CA ALA A 201 15.87 -19.20 -8.81
C ALA A 201 14.88 -18.18 -9.38
N LEU A 202 14.29 -18.48 -10.53
CA LEU A 202 13.16 -17.74 -11.10
C LEU A 202 11.87 -18.51 -10.84
N ILE A 203 10.98 -17.92 -10.05
CA ILE A 203 9.69 -18.50 -9.71
C ILE A 203 8.61 -17.80 -10.53
N HIS A 204 7.84 -18.55 -11.30
CA HIS A 204 6.65 -18.08 -12.00
C HIS A 204 5.39 -18.64 -11.32
N PHE A 205 4.61 -17.77 -10.70
CA PHE A 205 3.32 -18.11 -10.09
C PHE A 205 2.24 -18.04 -11.15
N TRP A 206 1.51 -19.14 -11.38
CA TRP A 206 0.59 -19.25 -12.50
C TRP A 206 -0.60 -20.18 -12.22
N GLY A 207 -1.59 -20.17 -13.11
CA GLY A 207 -2.72 -21.09 -13.03
C GLY A 207 -3.39 -21.30 -14.38
N THR A 208 -3.88 -22.51 -14.63
CA THR A 208 -4.56 -22.91 -15.88
C THR A 208 -5.86 -22.13 -16.17
N ARG A 209 -6.45 -21.48 -15.17
CA ARG A 209 -7.68 -20.69 -15.29
C ARG A 209 -7.44 -19.22 -15.65
N ASN A 210 -6.19 -18.82 -15.84
CA ASN A 210 -5.81 -17.44 -16.11
C ASN A 210 -5.17 -17.34 -17.51
N PRO A 211 -5.81 -16.66 -18.49
CA PRO A 211 -5.28 -16.56 -19.85
C PRO A 211 -3.87 -15.97 -19.92
N SER A 212 -3.61 -14.89 -19.19
CA SER A 212 -2.29 -14.24 -19.16
C SER A 212 -1.19 -15.17 -18.61
N SER A 213 -1.53 -16.10 -17.73
CA SER A 213 -0.60 -17.13 -17.25
C SER A 213 -0.22 -18.11 -18.34
N LEU A 214 -1.16 -18.47 -19.22
CA LEU A 214 -0.92 -19.39 -20.33
C LEU A 214 -0.01 -18.75 -21.39
N ASP A 215 -0.19 -17.46 -21.66
CA ASP A 215 0.62 -16.71 -22.62
C ASP A 215 2.12 -16.70 -22.22
N GLN A 216 2.41 -16.67 -20.92
CA GLN A 216 3.79 -16.62 -20.38
C GLN A 216 4.50 -17.99 -20.34
N LEU A 217 3.81 -19.11 -20.59
CA LEU A 217 4.44 -20.44 -20.56
C LEU A 217 5.51 -20.61 -21.65
N SER A 218 5.25 -20.07 -22.84
CA SER A 218 6.19 -20.12 -23.97
C SER A 218 7.45 -19.26 -23.72
N GLU A 219 7.28 -18.13 -23.03
CA GLU A 219 8.36 -17.25 -22.60
C GLU A 219 9.23 -17.93 -21.54
N MET A 220 8.61 -18.63 -20.58
CA MET A 220 9.35 -19.46 -19.60
C MET A 220 10.12 -20.61 -20.26
N ASN A 221 9.58 -21.25 -21.29
CA ASN A 221 10.31 -22.26 -22.06
C ASN A 221 11.52 -21.65 -22.80
N SER A 222 11.36 -20.45 -23.37
CA SER A 222 12.47 -19.73 -24.00
C SER A 222 13.54 -19.33 -22.99
N ALA A 223 13.13 -18.93 -21.78
CA ALA A 223 14.04 -18.65 -20.68
C ALA A 223 14.78 -19.91 -20.21
N TYR A 224 14.12 -21.06 -20.18
CA TYR A 224 14.77 -22.34 -19.87
C TYR A 224 15.89 -22.65 -20.86
N ASP A 225 15.62 -22.51 -22.17
CA ASP A 225 16.64 -22.71 -23.21
C ASP A 225 17.79 -21.69 -23.10
N LYS A 226 17.50 -20.43 -22.74
CA LYS A 226 18.51 -19.37 -22.53
C LYS A 226 19.44 -19.65 -21.35
N TYR A 227 18.92 -20.22 -20.26
CA TYR A 227 19.66 -20.40 -19.02
C TYR A 227 20.14 -21.84 -18.77
N ALA A 228 19.96 -22.76 -19.74
CA ALA A 228 20.26 -24.19 -19.58
C ALA A 228 21.69 -24.50 -19.07
N ASP A 229 22.68 -23.73 -19.51
CA ASP A 229 24.10 -23.90 -19.13
C ASP A 229 24.55 -22.94 -18.01
N GLN A 230 23.62 -22.28 -17.33
CA GLN A 230 23.87 -21.28 -16.30
C GLN A 230 23.35 -21.77 -14.93
N PRO A 231 23.87 -21.26 -13.80
CA PRO A 231 23.42 -21.66 -12.46
C PRO A 231 22.06 -21.03 -12.13
N VAL A 232 21.02 -21.36 -12.91
CA VAL A 232 19.66 -20.83 -12.79
C VAL A 232 18.67 -21.99 -12.73
N VAL A 233 17.74 -21.92 -11.80
CA VAL A 233 16.62 -22.88 -11.67
C VAL A 233 15.32 -22.15 -11.97
N LEU A 234 14.60 -22.61 -12.99
CA LEU A 234 13.28 -22.08 -13.35
C LEU A 234 12.20 -22.97 -12.73
N ILE A 235 11.24 -22.35 -12.04
CA ILE A 235 10.17 -23.05 -11.32
C ILE A 235 8.81 -22.44 -11.69
N GLY A 236 7.91 -23.25 -12.23
CA GLY A 236 6.50 -22.92 -12.37
C GLY A 236 5.70 -23.35 -11.14
N PHE A 237 5.32 -22.41 -10.29
CA PHE A 237 4.45 -22.62 -9.14
C PHE A 237 2.97 -22.48 -9.54
N HIS A 238 2.31 -23.59 -9.79
CA HIS A 238 0.89 -23.65 -10.15
C HIS A 238 0.00 -23.56 -8.90
N ASP A 239 -1.15 -22.88 -9.03
CA ASP A 239 -2.19 -22.80 -8.00
C ASP A 239 -2.79 -24.18 -7.63
N TRP A 240 -3.70 -24.22 -6.64
CA TRP A 240 -4.31 -25.47 -6.16
C TRP A 240 -5.46 -26.00 -7.04
N ALA A 241 -5.77 -25.38 -8.18
CA ALA A 241 -7.07 -25.53 -8.84
C ALA A 241 -7.27 -26.86 -9.62
N ILE A 242 -6.20 -27.61 -9.89
CA ILE A 242 -6.23 -28.89 -10.62
C ILE A 242 -5.47 -29.97 -9.84
N SER A 243 -5.62 -31.24 -10.23
CA SER A 243 -4.85 -32.33 -9.61
C SER A 243 -3.41 -32.37 -10.14
N PRO A 244 -2.46 -33.01 -9.41
CA PRO A 244 -1.10 -33.19 -9.92
C PRO A 244 -1.03 -33.96 -11.24
N SER A 245 -1.91 -34.95 -11.46
CA SER A 245 -1.96 -35.70 -12.72
C SER A 245 -2.41 -34.82 -13.89
N GLN A 246 -3.41 -33.96 -13.66
CA GLN A 246 -3.87 -32.99 -14.66
C GLN A 246 -2.78 -31.96 -14.98
N LEU A 247 -2.04 -31.50 -13.97
CA LEU A 247 -0.90 -30.60 -14.19
C LEU A 247 0.21 -31.27 -14.99
N GLN A 248 0.52 -32.54 -14.73
CA GLN A 248 1.51 -33.29 -15.50
C GLN A 248 1.06 -33.48 -16.96
N GLU A 249 -0.18 -33.91 -17.19
CA GLU A 249 -0.74 -34.05 -18.55
C GLU A 249 -0.69 -32.71 -19.30
N PHE A 250 -1.07 -31.62 -18.64
CA PHE A 250 -0.98 -30.28 -19.18
C PHE A 250 0.46 -29.88 -19.51
N ALA A 251 1.40 -30.15 -18.61
CA ALA A 251 2.81 -29.85 -18.81
C ALA A 251 3.39 -30.59 -20.03
N THR A 252 3.02 -31.86 -20.20
CA THR A 252 3.44 -32.65 -21.36
C THR A 252 2.82 -32.11 -22.65
N GLN A 253 1.54 -31.71 -22.64
CA GLN A 253 0.87 -31.12 -23.80
C GLN A 253 1.45 -29.76 -24.21
N GLN A 254 1.87 -28.95 -23.24
CA GLN A 254 2.49 -27.64 -23.47
C GLN A 254 4.02 -27.72 -23.59
N GLU A 255 4.59 -28.92 -23.57
CA GLU A 255 6.03 -29.16 -23.66
C GLU A 255 6.84 -28.31 -22.66
N LEU A 256 6.36 -28.21 -21.41
CA LEU A 256 7.03 -27.43 -20.37
C LEU A 256 8.35 -28.09 -19.96
N LYS A 257 9.45 -27.35 -20.03
CA LYS A 257 10.81 -27.89 -19.80
C LYS A 257 11.35 -27.68 -18.38
N TYR A 258 10.74 -26.77 -17.63
CA TYR A 258 11.20 -26.33 -16.32
C TYR A 258 10.52 -27.10 -15.17
N MET A 259 11.07 -26.96 -13.96
CA MET A 259 10.54 -27.61 -12.76
C MET A 259 9.14 -27.07 -12.45
N LEU A 260 8.21 -27.94 -12.06
CA LEU A 260 6.86 -27.56 -11.68
C LEU A 260 6.60 -27.87 -10.22
N ALA A 261 5.74 -27.07 -9.62
CA ALA A 261 5.27 -27.26 -8.25
C ALA A 261 3.78 -26.98 -8.20
N ILE A 262 3.03 -27.80 -7.46
CA ILE A 262 1.62 -27.52 -7.15
C ILE A 262 1.46 -27.24 -5.68
N VAL A 263 0.72 -26.19 -5.34
CA VAL A 263 0.61 -25.70 -3.96
C VAL A 263 -0.50 -26.38 -3.16
N HIS A 264 -0.33 -26.41 -1.85
CA HIS A 264 -1.42 -26.73 -0.95
C HIS A 264 -2.55 -25.70 -1.10
N ARG A 265 -3.78 -26.19 -1.02
CA ARG A 265 -4.97 -25.33 -0.88
C ARG A 265 -4.76 -24.39 0.32
N PRO A 266 -5.09 -23.09 0.18
CA PRO A 266 -4.92 -22.17 1.29
C PRO A 266 -5.94 -22.46 2.39
N GLU A 267 -5.56 -22.15 3.62
CA GLU A 267 -6.44 -22.22 4.80
C GLU A 267 -7.46 -21.05 4.79
N GLU A 268 -7.06 -19.92 4.21
CA GLU A 268 -7.86 -18.70 4.06
C GLU A 268 -8.41 -18.56 2.62
N ALA A 269 -9.66 -18.12 2.48
CA ALA A 269 -10.27 -17.86 1.19
C ALA A 269 -9.62 -16.63 0.49
N GLY A 270 -9.61 -16.63 -0.86
CA GLY A 270 -9.09 -15.51 -1.66
C GLY A 270 -7.60 -15.63 -2.03
N TRP A 271 -6.96 -16.77 -1.72
CA TRP A 271 -5.57 -17.04 -2.08
C TRP A 271 -5.43 -18.16 -3.13
N PHE A 272 -4.33 -18.12 -3.88
CA PHE A 272 -4.00 -19.12 -4.90
C PHE A 272 -3.23 -20.33 -4.35
N GLY A 273 -2.90 -20.34 -3.06
CA GLY A 273 -2.20 -21.44 -2.39
C GLY A 273 -1.38 -20.98 -1.19
N LYS A 274 -1.04 -21.91 -0.28
CA LYS A 274 -0.27 -21.60 0.93
C LYS A 274 1.10 -21.00 0.63
N THR A 275 1.85 -21.60 -0.30
CA THR A 275 3.16 -21.07 -0.71
C THR A 275 3.02 -19.75 -1.46
N ILE A 276 2.05 -19.62 -2.37
CA ILE A 276 1.80 -18.38 -3.12
C ILE A 276 1.44 -17.23 -2.17
N GLN A 277 0.68 -17.52 -1.11
CA GLN A 277 0.33 -16.58 -0.04
C GLN A 277 1.56 -16.10 0.73
N ASN A 278 2.56 -16.95 0.98
CA ASN A 278 3.81 -16.55 1.65
C ASN A 278 4.61 -15.52 0.83
N PHE A 279 4.43 -15.50 -0.50
CA PHE A 279 4.99 -14.48 -1.39
C PHE A 279 4.05 -13.29 -1.59
N ARG A 280 2.90 -13.24 -0.89
CA ARG A 280 1.88 -12.19 -0.97
C ARG A 280 1.37 -11.91 -2.39
N VAL A 281 1.41 -12.91 -3.27
CA VAL A 281 0.93 -12.79 -4.64
C VAL A 281 -0.60 -12.69 -4.63
N ARG A 282 -1.12 -11.56 -5.11
CA ARG A 282 -2.56 -11.22 -5.13
C ARG A 282 -3.23 -11.42 -6.48
N GLU A 283 -2.44 -11.62 -7.52
CA GLU A 283 -2.91 -11.86 -8.88
C GLU A 283 -1.95 -12.80 -9.60
N LEU A 284 -2.43 -13.48 -10.63
CA LEU A 284 -1.63 -14.34 -11.50
C LEU A 284 -1.68 -13.79 -12.94
N PRO A 285 -0.63 -13.95 -13.74
CA PRO A 285 0.69 -14.44 -13.34
C PRO A 285 1.51 -13.36 -12.61
N GLN A 286 2.42 -13.81 -11.74
CA GLN A 286 3.42 -12.97 -11.07
C GLN A 286 4.72 -13.78 -10.96
N THR A 287 5.84 -13.09 -10.72
CA THR A 287 7.15 -13.75 -10.63
C THR A 287 7.93 -13.28 -9.41
N ALA A 288 8.90 -14.10 -9.00
CA ALA A 288 9.88 -13.78 -7.98
C ALA A 288 11.27 -14.29 -8.38
N VAL A 289 12.32 -13.57 -7.96
CA VAL A 289 13.71 -13.98 -8.17
C VAL A 289 14.41 -14.14 -6.83
N ILE A 290 15.11 -15.27 -6.66
CA ILE A 290 15.93 -15.58 -5.49
C ILE A 290 17.39 -15.63 -5.94
N ASP A 291 18.29 -14.96 -5.22
CA ASP A 291 19.73 -15.00 -5.48
C ASP A 291 20.38 -16.33 -5.04
N GLN A 292 21.68 -16.48 -5.34
CA GLN A 292 22.45 -17.68 -5.02
C GLN A 292 22.64 -17.90 -3.51
N GLN A 293 22.41 -16.88 -2.67
CA GLN A 293 22.46 -16.96 -1.21
C GLN A 293 21.09 -17.30 -0.61
N GLY A 294 20.05 -17.42 -1.43
CA GLY A 294 18.70 -17.73 -1.00
C GLY A 294 17.87 -16.50 -0.59
N ASN A 295 18.32 -15.28 -0.91
CA ASN A 295 17.53 -14.07 -0.65
C ASN A 295 16.58 -13.77 -1.80
N LEU A 296 15.37 -13.34 -1.48
CA LEU A 296 14.45 -12.77 -2.45
C LEU A 296 14.99 -11.42 -2.93
N THR A 297 15.20 -11.24 -4.23
CA THR A 297 15.75 -10.01 -4.81
C THR A 297 14.77 -9.25 -5.68
N PHE A 298 13.72 -9.91 -6.17
CA PHE A 298 12.69 -9.29 -7.00
C PHE A 298 11.33 -9.98 -6.86
N THR A 299 10.26 -9.20 -7.03
CA THR A 299 8.88 -9.66 -7.24
C THR A 299 8.21 -8.75 -8.27
N GLY A 300 7.51 -9.30 -9.26
CA GLY A 300 6.85 -8.49 -10.29
C GLY A 300 6.56 -9.26 -11.58
N THR A 301 6.71 -8.59 -12.72
CA THR A 301 6.41 -9.17 -14.03
C THR A 301 7.54 -10.07 -14.55
N LEU A 302 7.20 -11.04 -15.42
CA LEU A 302 8.19 -11.96 -15.99
C LEU A 302 9.34 -11.26 -16.75
N PRO A 303 9.10 -10.26 -17.61
CA PRO A 303 10.19 -9.57 -18.31
C PRO A 303 11.18 -8.89 -17.36
N GLU A 304 10.68 -8.24 -16.30
CA GLU A 304 11.53 -7.60 -15.28
C GLU A 304 12.29 -8.63 -14.44
N ALA A 305 11.67 -9.77 -14.14
CA ALA A 305 12.34 -10.87 -13.44
C ALA A 305 13.45 -11.49 -14.29
N LEU A 306 13.25 -11.65 -15.60
CA LEU A 306 14.28 -12.13 -16.52
C LEU A 306 15.46 -11.16 -16.58
N GLN A 307 15.21 -9.85 -16.63
CA GLN A 307 16.27 -8.85 -16.51
C GLN A 307 17.01 -8.98 -15.17
N LYS A 308 16.30 -9.19 -14.07
CA LYS A 308 16.95 -9.37 -12.76
C LYS A 308 17.83 -10.62 -12.70
N VAL A 309 17.40 -11.71 -13.34
CA VAL A 309 18.23 -12.92 -13.45
C VAL A 309 19.52 -12.60 -14.21
N ASP A 310 19.44 -11.89 -15.34
CA ASP A 310 20.63 -11.49 -16.11
C ASP A 310 21.61 -10.65 -15.26
N GLU A 311 21.11 -9.65 -14.51
CA GLU A 311 21.93 -8.83 -13.60
C GLU A 311 22.69 -9.68 -12.56
N LEU A 312 22.00 -10.64 -11.92
CA LEU A 312 22.61 -11.51 -10.90
C LEU A 312 23.64 -12.49 -11.47
N LEU A 313 23.58 -12.79 -12.76
CA LEU A 313 24.55 -13.63 -13.45
C LEU A 313 25.78 -12.82 -13.89
N GLU A 314 25.61 -11.53 -14.19
CA GLU A 314 26.70 -10.61 -14.50
C GLU A 314 27.55 -10.24 -13.26
N GLU A 315 26.92 -10.02 -12.10
CA GLU A 315 27.62 -9.72 -10.84
C GLU A 315 28.59 -10.83 -10.37
N LYS A 316 28.47 -12.02 -10.95
CA LYS A 316 29.32 -13.19 -10.65
C LYS A 316 30.59 -13.26 -11.53
N LYS A 317 30.69 -12.49 -12.62
CA LYS A 317 31.87 -12.46 -13.51
C LYS A 317 32.94 -11.50 -12.99
#